data_AF-A0A3D5UVN3-F1
#
_entry.id   AF-A0A3D5UVN3-F1
#
_cell.length_a   1.000
_cell.length_b   1.000
_cell.length_c   1.000
_cell.angle_alpha   90.00
_cell.angle_beta   90.00
_cell.angle_gamma   90.00
#
_symmetry.space_group_name_H-M   'P 1'
#
loop_
_entity.id
_entity.type
_entity.pdbx_description
1 polymer ?
#
loop_
_entity_poly.entity_id
_entity_poly.type
_entity_poly.pdbx_seq_one_letter_code
_entity_poly.pdbx_strand_id
1 'polypeptide(L)' 'MREAFDTRTGLNSLDLPGRPEETRVVVAMSGGVDSSVTAALLKEQGYDVVGITMQLYDHGVAVQKKGACCAGQDIHDA' A
#
# COMPACT_ATOMS: atom_id res chain seq x y z
N MET A 1 -2.56 -15.39 14.05
CA MET A 1 -3.11 -14.05 13.81
C MET A 1 -2.49 -13.14 14.87
N ARG A 2 -1.60 -12.21 14.50
CA ARG A 2 -1.01 -11.25 15.47
C ARG A 2 -2.10 -10.29 15.91
N GLU A 3 -2.14 -9.92 17.19
CA GLU A 3 -3.03 -8.85 17.67
C GLU A 3 -2.62 -7.52 17.03
N ALA A 4 -3.60 -6.71 16.64
CA ALA A 4 -3.36 -5.43 15.95
C ALA A 4 -2.82 -4.33 16.90
N PHE A 5 -3.02 -4.48 18.21
CA PHE A 5 -2.57 -3.54 19.24
C PHE A 5 -2.28 -4.27 20.56
N ASP A 6 -1.08 -4.08 21.12
CA ASP A 6 -0.70 -4.61 22.44
C ASP A 6 -0.93 -3.55 23.52
N THR A 7 -1.91 -3.79 24.38
CA THR A 7 -2.26 -2.87 25.48
C THR A 7 -1.19 -2.76 26.57
N ARG A 8 -0.24 -3.71 26.63
CA ARG A 8 0.85 -3.71 27.63
C ARG A 8 2.00 -2.80 27.22
N THR A 9 2.29 -2.73 25.92
CA THR A 9 3.39 -1.93 25.37
C THR A 9 2.89 -0.61 24.76
N GLY A 10 1.60 -0.52 24.41
CA GLY A 10 1.03 0.61 23.69
C GLY A 10 1.44 0.66 22.22
N LEU A 11 1.96 -0.44 21.68
CA LEU A 11 2.43 -0.57 20.29
C LEU A 11 1.41 -1.31 19.43
N ASN A 12 1.30 -0.92 18.17
CA ASN A 12 0.53 -1.62 17.15
C ASN A 12 1.34 -2.71 16.43
N SER A 13 0.72 -3.42 15.49
CA SER A 13 1.34 -4.52 14.74
C SER A 13 2.54 -4.11 13.86
N LEU A 14 2.77 -2.81 13.66
CA LEU A 14 3.93 -2.24 12.98
C LEU A 14 5.02 -1.76 13.96
N ASP A 15 4.89 -2.10 15.25
CA ASP A 15 5.78 -1.65 16.34
C ASP A 15 5.81 -0.12 16.50
N LEU A 16 4.73 0.56 16.11
CA LEU A 16 4.55 2.01 16.27
C LEU A 16 3.62 2.31 17.47
N PRO A 17 3.81 3.43 18.17
CA PRO A 17 2.91 3.82 19.25
C PRO A 17 1.52 4.21 18.72
N GLY A 18 0.48 3.90 19.50
CA GLY A 18 -0.91 4.26 19.19
C GLY A 18 -1.71 3.14 18.52
N ARG A 19 -3.02 3.35 18.36
CA ARG A 19 -3.90 2.34 17.75
C ARG A 19 -3.72 2.31 16.22
N PRO A 20 -4.02 1.18 15.53
CA PRO A 20 -3.96 1.12 14.07
C PRO A 20 -4.73 2.24 13.39
N GLU A 21 -5.96 2.55 13.86
CA GLU A 21 -6.80 3.61 13.27
C GLU A 21 -6.22 5.04 13.39
N GLU A 22 -5.27 5.26 14.30
CA GLU A 22 -4.57 6.54 14.50
C GLU A 22 -3.26 6.60 13.69
N THR A 23 -2.85 5.49 13.09
CA THR A 23 -1.62 5.35 12.33
C THR A 23 -1.92 5.39 10.84
N ARG A 24 -1.57 6.50 10.20
CA ARG A 24 -1.66 6.63 8.74
C ARG A 24 -0.52 5.90 8.05
N VAL A 25 -0.85 4.97 7.15
CA VAL A 25 0.11 4.23 6.34
C VAL A 25 -0.06 4.59 4.87
N VAL A 26 0.99 5.12 4.26
CA VAL A 26 1.01 5.42 2.83
C VAL A 26 1.68 4.25 2.10
N VAL A 27 0.92 3.56 1.26
CA VAL A 27 1.40 2.40 0.49
C VAL A 27 1.75 2.86 -0.92
N ALA A 28 3.00 2.65 -1.34
CA ALA A 28 3.39 2.84 -2.73
C ALA A 28 2.76 1.73 -3.60
N MET A 29 1.73 2.09 -4.34
CA MET A 29 0.98 1.23 -5.25
C MET A 29 1.69 1.19 -6.59
N SER A 30 2.22 0.02 -6.95
CA SER A 30 2.91 -0.17 -8.24
C SER A 30 1.98 -0.63 -9.37
N GLY A 31 0.71 -0.92 -9.05
CA GLY A 31 -0.22 -1.68 -9.89
C GLY A 31 -0.06 -3.21 -9.75
N GLY A 32 1.00 -3.67 -9.08
CA GLY A 32 1.26 -5.09 -8.85
C GLY A 32 0.50 -5.68 -7.64
N VAL A 33 0.29 -7.00 -7.68
CA VAL A 33 -0.42 -7.77 -6.64
C VAL A 33 0.18 -7.60 -5.24
N ASP A 34 1.50 -7.50 -5.11
CA ASP A 34 2.16 -7.39 -3.81
C ASP A 34 1.75 -6.10 -3.07
N SER A 35 1.70 -4.98 -3.79
CA SER A 35 1.28 -3.70 -3.22
C SER A 35 -0.21 -3.70 -2.85
N SER A 36 -1.04 -4.34 -3.67
CA SER A 36 -2.48 -4.49 -3.41
C SER A 36 -2.77 -5.37 -2.19
N VAL A 37 -2.08 -6.50 -2.05
CA VAL A 37 -2.20 -7.38 -0.89
C VAL A 37 -1.68 -6.69 0.37
N THR A 38 -0.57 -5.97 0.28
CA THR A 38 -0.05 -5.17 1.40
C THR A 38 -1.07 -4.14 1.88
N ALA A 39 -1.66 -3.36 0.97
CA ALA A 39 -2.69 -2.38 1.30
C ALA A 39 -3.93 -3.04 1.93
N ALA A 40 -4.39 -4.17 1.37
CA ALA A 40 -5.54 -4.92 1.87
C ALA A 40 -5.31 -5.45 3.29
N LEU A 41 -4.15 -6.07 3.57
CA LEU A 41 -3.81 -6.62 4.88
C LEU A 41 -3.71 -5.53 5.95
N LEU A 42 -3.14 -4.37 5.60
CA LEU A 42 -3.08 -3.23 6.52
C LEU A 42 -4.48 -2.65 6.77
N LYS A 43 -5.32 -2.57 5.75
CA LYS A 43 -6.70 -2.11 5.90
C LYS A 43 -7.52 -3.06 6.78
N GLU A 44 -7.36 -4.37 6.62
CA GLU A 44 -8.00 -5.40 7.44
C GLU A 44 -7.56 -5.32 8.91
N GLN A 45 -6.30 -4.94 9.16
CA GLN A 45 -5.78 -4.69 10.51
C GLN A 45 -6.28 -3.37 11.14
N GLY A 46 -7.06 -2.56 10.41
CA GLY A 46 -7.68 -1.34 10.94
C GLY A 46 -6.86 -0.06 10.74
N TYR A 47 -5.78 -0.10 9.96
CA TYR A 47 -4.97 1.10 9.69
C TYR A 47 -5.69 2.11 8.78
N ASP A 48 -5.33 3.39 8.93
CA ASP A 48 -5.68 4.45 7.98
C ASP A 48 -4.76 4.38 6.75
N VAL A 49 -5.12 3.52 5.79
CA VAL A 49 -4.31 3.23 4.60
C VAL A 49 -4.64 4.19 3.45
N VAL A 50 -3.60 4.79 2.87
CA VAL A 50 -3.66 5.60 1.64
C VAL A 50 -2.74 4.97 0.59
N GLY A 51 -3.29 4.55 -0.54
CA GLY A 51 -2.49 4.10 -1.69
C GLY A 51 -2.01 5.28 -2.52
N ILE A 52 -0.75 5.28 -2.95
CA ILE A 52 -0.20 6.26 -3.90
C ILE A 52 0.51 5.57 -5.05
N THR A 53 0.19 5.94 -6.28
CA THR A 53 0.95 5.51 -7.47
C THR A 53 1.89 6.62 -7.88
N MET A 54 3.19 6.34 -7.93
CA MET A 54 4.19 7.32 -8.36
C MET A 54 4.56 7.09 -9.81
N GLN A 55 4.36 8.10 -10.65
CA GLN A 55 4.87 8.09 -12.01
C GLN A 55 6.30 8.63 -12.04
N LEU A 56 7.28 7.72 -12.03
CA LEU A 56 8.70 8.07 -11.91
C LEU A 56 9.45 8.20 -13.25
N TYR A 57 8.78 7.95 -14.39
CA TYR A 57 9.37 8.04 -15.73
C TYR A 57 8.55 8.92 -16.66
N ASP A 58 9.26 9.75 -17.45
CA ASP A 58 8.70 10.62 -18.48
C ASP A 58 8.15 9.79 -19.66
N HIS A 59 7.04 10.27 -20.22
CA HIS A 59 6.16 9.64 -21.18
C HIS A 59 6.80 9.40 -22.55
N GLY A 60 7.57 8.31 -22.72
CA GLY A 60 8.19 8.03 -24.03
C GLY A 60 8.06 6.61 -24.59
N VAL A 61 8.39 5.56 -23.84
CA VAL A 61 8.82 4.31 -24.51
C VAL A 61 8.33 3.00 -23.86
N ALA A 62 7.80 3.02 -22.63
CA ALA A 62 7.50 1.77 -21.90
C ALA A 62 6.05 1.27 -21.99
N VAL A 63 5.10 2.10 -22.43
CA VAL A 63 3.66 1.77 -22.42
C VAL A 63 3.25 0.84 -23.58
N GLN A 64 4.14 0.58 -24.56
CA GLN A 64 3.82 -0.16 -25.78
C GLN A 64 4.65 -1.45 -25.96
N LYS A 65 5.29 -1.97 -24.91
CA LYS A 65 6.00 -3.25 -25.00
C LYS A 65 5.02 -4.38 -24.69
N LYS A 66 4.76 -5.28 -25.65
CA LYS A 66 4.07 -6.56 -25.38
C LYS A 66 4.79 -7.27 -24.22
N GLY A 67 4.12 -7.39 -23.07
CA GLY A 67 4.66 -7.99 -21.85
C GLY A 67 5.04 -7.01 -20.73
N ALA A 68 4.86 -5.69 -20.91
CA ALA A 68 4.86 -4.78 -19.78
C ALA A 68 3.61 -5.05 -18.93
N CYS A 69 3.79 -5.31 -17.63
CA CYS A 69 2.69 -5.49 -16.68
C CYS A 69 1.81 -4.22 -16.64
N CYS A 70 0.56 -4.38 -16.23
CA CYS A 70 -0.57 -3.44 -16.29
C CYS A 70 -0.34 -2.01 -15.76
N ALA A 71 0.82 -1.72 -15.18
CA ALA A 71 1.22 -0.44 -14.58
C ALA A 71 1.02 0.81 -15.47
N GLY A 72 0.89 0.68 -16.79
CA GLY A 72 0.55 1.80 -17.69
C GLY A 72 -0.95 2.13 -17.74
N GLN A 73 -1.83 1.17 -17.44
CA GLN A 73 -3.29 1.38 -17.39
C GLN A 73 -3.78 1.60 -15.95
N ASP A 74 -3.09 1.05 -14.95
CA ASP A 74 -3.49 1.10 -13.53
C ASP A 74 -3.32 2.48 -12.87
N ILE A 75 -2.88 3.50 -13.63
CA ILE A 75 -2.73 4.89 -13.17
C ILE A 75 -4.09 5.60 -13.14
N HIS A 76 -5.08 5.10 -13.88
CA HIS A 76 -6.38 5.75 -14.09
C HIS A 76 -7.50 5.20 -13.20
N ASP A 77 -7.32 4.04 -12.57
CA ASP A 77 -8.28 3.37 -11.68
C ASP A 77 -7.78 3.23 -10.23
N ALA A 78 -6.56 3.70 -9.93
CA ALA A 78 -6.05 3.91 -8.59
C ALA A 78 -6.78 5.02 -7.82
#